data_AF-A0A954T7Q8-F1
#
_entry.id   AF-A0A954T7Q8-F1
#
_cell.length_a   1.000
_cell.length_b   1.000
_cell.length_c   1.000
_cell.angle_alpha   90.00
_cell.angle_beta   90.00
_cell.angle_gamma   90.00
#
_symmetry.space_group_name_H-M   'P 1'
#
loop_
_entity.id
_entity.type
_entity.pdbx_description
1 polymer ?
#
loop_
_entity_poly.entity_id
_entity_poly.type
_entity_poly.pdbx_seq_one_letter_code
_entity_poly.pdbx_strand_id
1 'polypeptide(L)'
;MYSCGPTVYDFAHIGNFRSFLFADVIRRTLEFFGYKVHHVMNITDVGHMTDDSNADGGGEDKMEAAAKRMKADKKSGKVEDGAVENPDDPYQVADFYTRAFLEDARTLGVKVASEPDN
;
A
#
# COMPACT_ATOMS: atom_id res chain seq x y z
N MET A 1 2.06 -1.71 19.00
CA MET A 1 1.50 -2.70 18.07
C MET A 1 2.15 -2.49 16.71
N TYR A 2 2.63 -3.54 16.06
CA TYR A 2 3.14 -3.48 14.68
C TYR A 2 2.29 -4.39 13.80
N SER A 3 2.00 -3.96 12.58
CA SER A 3 1.38 -4.79 11.54
C SER A 3 2.05 -4.53 10.20
N CYS A 4 2.21 -5.58 9.39
CA CYS A 4 2.69 -5.41 8.01
C CYS A 4 1.71 -4.55 7.21
N GLY A 5 2.23 -3.57 6.47
CA GLY A 5 1.46 -2.80 5.50
C GLY A 5 1.67 -3.27 4.06
N PRO A 6 1.15 -2.52 3.07
CA PRO A 6 1.16 -2.91 1.67
C PRO A 6 2.56 -2.84 1.03
N THR A 7 2.70 -3.58 -0.08
CA THR A 7 3.76 -3.36 -1.06
C THR A 7 3.17 -2.57 -2.23
N VAL A 8 3.75 -1.41 -2.55
CA VAL A 8 3.10 -0.34 -3.33
C VAL A 8 3.49 -0.33 -4.80
N TYR A 9 3.34 -1.48 -5.47
CA TYR A 9 3.50 -1.62 -6.92
C TYR A 9 2.16 -1.86 -7.66
N ASP A 10 1.05 -1.96 -6.92
CA ASP A 10 -0.30 -2.15 -7.45
C ASP A 10 -1.34 -1.64 -6.43
N PHE A 11 -2.60 -1.55 -6.84
CA PHE A 11 -3.71 -1.27 -5.93
C PHE A 11 -3.87 -2.39 -4.88
N ALA A 12 -4.07 -2.00 -3.63
CA ALA A 12 -4.39 -2.95 -2.56
C ALA A 12 -5.75 -3.60 -2.84
N HIS A 13 -5.79 -4.94 -2.87
CA HIS A 13 -7.03 -5.67 -3.13
C HIS A 13 -7.79 -5.99 -1.83
N ILE A 14 -9.04 -6.45 -1.95
CA ILE A 14 -9.90 -6.79 -0.80
C ILE A 14 -9.24 -7.76 0.20
N GLY A 15 -8.45 -8.72 -0.30
CA GLY A 15 -7.66 -9.62 0.53
C GLY A 15 -6.61 -8.91 1.42
N ASN A 16 -5.97 -7.82 0.95
CA ASN A 16 -5.06 -7.02 1.77
C ASN A 16 -5.87 -6.24 2.83
N PHE A 17 -6.97 -5.62 2.42
CA PHE A 17 -7.83 -4.84 3.32
C PHE A 17 -8.43 -5.66 4.47
N ARG A 18 -8.71 -6.94 4.26
CA ARG A 18 -9.11 -7.84 5.36
C ARG A 18 -8.07 -7.85 6.48
N SER A 19 -6.78 -7.91 6.15
CA SER A 19 -5.69 -7.93 7.14
C SER A 19 -5.53 -6.58 7.84
N PHE A 20 -5.64 -5.47 7.10
CA PHE A 20 -5.55 -4.13 7.66
C PHE A 20 -6.74 -3.82 8.59
N LEU A 21 -7.95 -4.22 8.19
CA LEU A 21 -9.15 -4.13 9.02
C LEU A 21 -9.01 -4.97 10.29
N PHE A 22 -8.44 -6.17 10.19
CA PHE A 22 -8.20 -7.02 11.35
C PHE A 22 -7.25 -6.35 12.36
N ALA A 23 -6.17 -5.72 11.87
CA ALA A 23 -5.27 -4.93 12.73
C ALA A 23 -6.00 -3.76 13.41
N ASP A 24 -6.88 -3.05 12.68
CA ASP A 24 -7.71 -1.97 13.25
C ASP A 24 -8.67 -2.50 14.33
N VAL A 25 -9.34 -3.63 14.10
CA VAL A 25 -10.22 -4.26 15.10
C VAL A 25 -9.46 -4.62 16.39
N ILE A 26 -8.25 -5.18 16.27
CA ILE A 26 -7.40 -5.46 17.43
C ILE A 26 -7.04 -4.16 18.16
N ARG A 27 -6.58 -3.13 17.43
CA ARG A 27 -6.26 -1.82 18.01
C ARG A 27 -7.44 -1.26 18.79
N ARG A 28 -8.62 -1.17 18.16
CA ARG A 28 -9.84 -0.63 18.78
C ARG A 28 -10.28 -1.42 20.00
N THR A 29 -10.10 -2.74 19.96
CA THR A 29 -10.41 -3.61 21.09
C THR A 29 -9.48 -3.33 22.27
N LEU A 30 -8.18 -3.19 22.04
CA LEU A 30 -7.21 -2.82 23.07
C LEU A 30 -7.49 -1.41 23.62
N GLU A 31 -7.77 -0.43 22.76
CA GLU A 31 -8.16 0.93 23.17
C GLU A 31 -9.46 0.91 24.01
N PHE A 32 -10.45 0.10 23.62
CA PHE A 32 -11.70 -0.08 24.36
C PHE A 32 -11.48 -0.61 25.79
N PHE A 33 -10.49 -1.50 25.98
CA PHE A 33 -10.11 -1.99 27.31
C PHE A 33 -9.21 -1.02 28.10
N GLY A 34 -8.97 0.19 27.60
CA GLY A 34 -8.21 1.24 28.29
C GLY A 34 -6.70 1.18 28.07
N TYR A 35 -6.20 0.37 27.14
CA TYR A 35 -4.79 0.37 26.78
C TYR A 35 -4.44 1.56 25.87
N LYS A 36 -3.32 2.22 26.14
CA LYS A 36 -2.73 3.19 25.20
C LYS A 36 -1.99 2.43 24.09
N VAL A 37 -2.54 2.42 22.89
CA VAL A 37 -1.95 1.69 21.75
C VAL A 37 -1.19 2.65 20.84
N HIS A 38 0.13 2.49 20.76
CA HIS A 38 0.91 3.06 19.66
C HIS A 38 1.03 2.02 18.54
N HIS A 39 0.39 2.28 17.40
CA HIS A 39 0.33 1.36 16.26
C HIS A 39 1.19 1.87 15.11
N VAL A 40 2.15 1.05 14.67
CA VAL A 40 3.03 1.32 13.54
C VAL A 40 2.73 0.33 12.41
N MET A 41 2.67 0.82 11.19
CA MET A 41 2.54 0.04 9.96
C MET A 41 3.60 0.51 8.97
N ASN A 42 4.30 -0.42 8.33
CA ASN A 42 5.28 -0.09 7.30
C ASN A 42 4.60 0.11 5.93
N ILE A 43 5.25 0.84 5.03
CA ILE A 43 4.99 0.77 3.59
C ILE A 43 6.20 0.07 2.97
N THR A 44 5.97 -0.89 2.08
CA THR A 44 7.05 -1.56 1.35
C THR A 44 7.15 -0.93 -0.03
N ASP A 45 7.92 0.16 -0.10
CA ASP A 45 8.26 0.89 -1.32
C ASP A 45 9.53 0.35 -2.00
N VAL A 46 10.35 -0.39 -1.25
CA VAL A 46 11.54 -1.10 -1.74
C VAL A 46 11.56 -2.55 -1.23
N GLY A 47 11.72 -3.54 -2.13
CA GLY A 47 11.80 -4.97 -1.80
C GLY A 47 10.52 -5.78 -2.09
N HIS A 48 10.58 -7.12 -1.99
CA HIS A 48 9.53 -8.07 -2.42
C HIS A 48 9.06 -7.91 -3.89
N MET A 49 9.96 -7.45 -4.76
CA MET A 49 9.64 -7.08 -6.14
C MET A 49 9.84 -8.20 -7.15
N THR A 50 10.30 -9.38 -6.72
CA THR A 50 10.37 -10.57 -7.56
C THR A 50 9.19 -11.50 -7.24
N ASP A 51 8.78 -12.31 -8.20
CA ASP A 51 7.76 -13.34 -7.98
C ASP A 51 8.30 -14.43 -7.01
N ASP A 52 7.77 -14.49 -5.80
CA ASP A 52 8.18 -15.46 -4.77
C ASP A 52 7.79 -16.90 -5.11
N SER A 53 6.98 -17.10 -6.17
CA SER A 53 6.66 -18.45 -6.68
C SER A 53 7.82 -19.11 -7.42
N ASN A 54 8.86 -18.35 -7.79
CA ASN A 54 10.11 -18.88 -8.32
C ASN A 54 11.23 -18.68 -7.30
N ALA A 55 11.61 -19.76 -6.62
CA ALA A 55 12.71 -19.80 -5.64
C ALA A 55 14.08 -19.37 -6.22
N ASP A 56 14.20 -19.24 -7.55
CA ASP A 56 15.42 -18.90 -8.27
C ASP A 56 15.59 -17.40 -8.59
N GLY A 57 14.70 -16.52 -8.09
CA GLY A 57 14.86 -15.06 -8.25
C GLY A 57 14.74 -14.53 -9.69
N GLY A 58 14.32 -15.38 -10.64
CA GLY A 58 14.13 -15.04 -12.06
C GLY A 58 12.74 -14.50 -12.41
N GLY A 59 11.99 -13.97 -11.43
CA GLY A 59 10.66 -13.39 -11.65
C GLY A 59 10.74 -11.98 -12.25
N GLU A 60 9.69 -11.57 -12.98
CA GLU A 60 9.57 -10.19 -13.49
C GLU A 60 9.62 -9.19 -12.33
N ASP A 61 10.38 -8.11 -12.50
CA ASP A 61 10.41 -7.00 -11.54
C ASP A 61 9.02 -6.35 -11.48
N LYS A 62 8.35 -6.50 -10.35
CA LYS A 62 6.97 -6.04 -10.14
C LYS A 62 6.86 -4.51 -10.22
N MET A 63 7.92 -3.77 -9.89
CA MET A 63 7.94 -2.32 -10.01
C MET A 63 8.15 -1.87 -11.46
N GLU A 64 8.98 -2.59 -12.22
CA GLU A 64 9.08 -2.36 -13.66
C GLU A 64 7.75 -2.70 -14.37
N ALA A 65 7.10 -3.80 -13.99
CA ALA A 65 5.77 -4.15 -14.46
C ALA A 65 4.74 -3.07 -14.08
N ALA A 66 4.82 -2.53 -12.86
CA ALA A 66 3.98 -1.43 -12.41
C ALA A 66 4.19 -0.15 -13.24
N ALA A 67 5.44 0.23 -13.53
CA ALA A 67 5.77 1.35 -14.39
C ALA A 67 5.17 1.20 -15.81
N LYS A 68 5.27 0.00 -16.39
CA LYS A 68 4.65 -0.31 -17.70
C LYS A 68 3.12 -0.17 -17.65
N ARG A 69 2.47 -0.69 -16.61
CA ARG A 69 1.02 -0.55 -16.39
C ARG A 69 0.62 0.91 -16.21
N MET A 70 1.33 1.65 -15.37
CA MET A 70 1.11 3.08 -15.11
C MET A 70 1.16 3.90 -16.40
N LYS A 71 2.12 3.63 -17.29
CA LYS A 71 2.20 4.28 -18.61
C LYS A 71 0.96 3.99 -19.48
N ALA A 72 0.47 2.75 -19.48
CA ALA A 72 -0.73 2.38 -20.21
C ALA A 72 -1.99 3.03 -19.61
N ASP A 73 -2.08 3.06 -18.28
CA ASP A 73 -3.20 3.66 -17.56
C ASP A 73 -3.24 5.19 -17.73
N LYS A 74 -2.09 5.88 -17.72
CA LYS A 74 -1.99 7.30 -18.12
C LYS A 74 -2.49 7.54 -19.55
N LYS A 75 -2.07 6.71 -20.52
CA LYS A 75 -2.52 6.85 -21.92
C LYS A 75 -4.01 6.60 -22.11
N SER A 76 -4.61 5.77 -21.26
CA SER A 76 -6.05 5.47 -21.31
C SER A 76 -6.92 6.41 -20.48
N GLY A 77 -6.31 7.36 -19.74
CA GLY A 77 -7.01 8.32 -18.89
C GLY A 77 -7.51 7.75 -17.56
N LYS A 78 -7.04 6.57 -17.15
CA LYS A 78 -7.38 5.98 -15.83
C LYS A 78 -6.57 6.59 -14.67
N VAL A 79 -5.41 7.15 -14.99
CA VAL A 79 -4.57 7.90 -14.06
C VAL A 79 -4.71 9.36 -14.42
N GLU A 80 -5.11 10.19 -13.47
CA GLU A 80 -5.31 11.61 -13.68
C GLU A 80 -4.02 12.30 -14.14
N ASP A 81 -4.17 13.31 -15.00
CA ASP A 81 -3.04 14.13 -15.43
C ASP A 81 -2.40 14.82 -14.22
N GLY A 82 -1.10 14.61 -14.05
CA GLY A 82 -0.33 15.11 -12.91
C GLY A 82 -0.28 14.17 -11.70
N ALA A 83 -1.04 13.05 -11.68
CA ALA A 83 -0.98 12.10 -10.56
C ALA A 83 0.36 11.35 -10.45
N VAL A 84 1.05 11.18 -11.58
CA VAL A 84 2.43 10.67 -11.72
C VAL A 84 3.08 11.46 -12.84
N GLU A 85 4.22 12.12 -12.62
CA GLU A 85 4.90 12.87 -13.69
C GLU A 85 5.73 11.93 -14.56
N ASN A 86 6.63 11.19 -13.92
CA ASN A 86 7.54 10.22 -14.53
C ASN A 86 7.23 8.79 -14.05
N PRO A 87 6.52 7.97 -14.85
CA PRO A 87 6.23 6.58 -14.51
C PRO A 87 7.46 5.66 -14.46
N ASP A 88 8.61 6.09 -15.00
CA ASP A 88 9.88 5.35 -14.89
C ASP A 88 10.62 5.63 -13.57
N ASP A 89 10.14 6.59 -12.78
CA ASP A 89 10.65 6.85 -11.43
C ASP A 89 9.91 5.94 -10.43
N PRO A 90 10.59 4.93 -9.84
CA PRO A 90 9.95 3.99 -8.93
C PRO A 90 9.37 4.67 -7.69
N TYR A 91 9.94 5.81 -7.26
CA TYR A 91 9.39 6.57 -6.14
C TYR A 91 8.01 7.15 -6.46
N GLN A 92 7.80 7.62 -7.70
CA GLN A 92 6.50 8.19 -8.08
C GLN A 92 5.43 7.12 -8.25
N VAL A 93 5.82 5.93 -8.72
CA VAL A 93 4.92 4.77 -8.78
C VAL A 93 4.52 4.33 -7.36
N ALA A 94 5.51 4.21 -6.46
CA ALA A 94 5.27 3.85 -5.07
C ALA A 94 4.41 4.89 -4.33
N ASP A 95 4.67 6.18 -4.53
CA ASP A 95 3.88 7.26 -3.95
C ASP A 95 2.43 7.23 -4.42
N PHE A 96 2.19 7.03 -5.71
CA PHE A 96 0.84 6.91 -6.26
C PHE A 96 0.04 5.80 -5.59
N TYR A 97 0.59 4.58 -5.52
CA TYR A 97 -0.09 3.45 -4.90
C TYR A 97 -0.20 3.59 -3.37
N THR A 98 0.76 4.24 -2.73
CA THR A 98 0.67 4.59 -1.30
C THR A 98 -0.51 5.51 -1.04
N ARG A 99 -0.66 6.59 -1.83
CA ARG A 99 -1.79 7.52 -1.72
C ARG A 99 -3.12 6.83 -1.98
N ALA A 100 -3.21 6.00 -3.02
CA ALA A 100 -4.40 5.22 -3.31
C ALA A 100 -4.79 4.32 -2.13
N PHE A 101 -3.82 3.58 -1.55
CA PHE A 101 -4.05 2.76 -0.37
C PHE A 101 -4.57 3.56 0.84
N LEU A 102 -3.98 4.72 1.12
CA LEU A 102 -4.38 5.58 2.24
C LEU A 102 -5.79 6.16 2.02
N GLU A 103 -6.13 6.53 0.79
CA GLU A 103 -7.47 7.01 0.43
C GLU A 103 -8.53 5.91 0.57
N ASP A 104 -8.25 4.71 0.07
CA ASP A 104 -9.12 3.55 0.23
C ASP A 104 -9.32 3.19 1.71
N ALA A 105 -8.23 3.15 2.50
CA ALA A 105 -8.29 2.89 3.93
C ALA A 105 -9.16 3.93 4.66
N ARG A 106 -8.99 5.22 4.33
CA ARG A 106 -9.80 6.32 4.86
C ARG A 106 -11.27 6.16 4.50
N THR A 107 -11.56 5.84 3.25
CA THR A 107 -12.93 5.63 2.74
C THR A 107 -13.62 4.46 3.43
N LEU A 108 -12.87 3.39 3.74
CA LEU A 108 -13.35 2.22 4.49
C LEU A 108 -13.41 2.46 6.02
N GLY A 109 -12.94 3.61 6.51
CA GLY A 109 -12.90 3.93 7.93
C GLY A 109 -11.89 3.12 8.73
N VAL A 110 -10.89 2.53 8.06
CA VAL A 110 -9.82 1.71 8.67
C VAL A 110 -8.75 2.64 9.26
N LYS A 111 -8.41 2.46 10.54
CA LYS A 111 -7.25 3.13 11.14
C LYS A 111 -5.97 2.32 10.88
N VAL A 112 -5.25 2.67 9.81
CA VAL A 112 -4.04 1.93 9.36
C VAL A 112 -2.86 2.00 10.35
N ALA A 113 -2.63 3.13 11.03
CA ALA A 113 -1.61 3.27 12.06
C ALA A 113 -1.87 4.52 12.92
N SER A 114 -0.96 4.88 13.82
CA SER A 114 -0.98 6.21 14.45
C SER A 114 -0.68 7.28 13.39
N GLU A 115 -1.68 8.09 13.07
CA GLU A 115 -1.48 9.32 12.32
C GLU A 115 -1.00 10.39 13.33
N PRO A 116 -0.02 11.23 12.98
CA PRO A 116 0.58 12.21 13.91
C PRO A 116 -0.43 13.21 14.51
N ASP A 117 -1.68 13.23 14.06
CA ASP A 117 -2.76 14.09 14.54
C ASP A 117 -3.84 13.37 15.38
N ASN A 118 -3.58 12.15 15.87
CA ASN A 118 -4.43 11.42 16.84
C ASN A 118 -3.65 10.77 17.99
#